data_AF-A0A5N5WYX7-F1
#
_entry.id   AF-A0A5N5WYX7-F1
#
_cell.length_a   1.000
_cell.length_b   1.000
_cell.length_c   1.000
_cell.angle_alpha   90.00
_cell.angle_beta   90.00
_cell.angle_gamma   90.00
#
_symmetry.space_group_name_H-M   'P 1'
#
loop_
_entity.id
_entity.type
_entity.pdbx_description
1 polymer ?
#
loop_
_entity_poly.entity_id
_entity_poly.type
_entity_poly.pdbx_seq_one_letter_code
_entity_poly.pdbx_strand_id
1 'polypeptide(L)'
;MALDQIASFLGFQLLHSLNLLISTVDDDLFGHAKHFLWRAPNHEAGMLPYESFFSVDMVSIVINSLIDYYLSHVVSIMLILESERIHAANQSTADFNDNIRNTPTTRSLTRTTSFLYQTGGLRMFLNGLQAGIVYRIAHFLTKSLLQMVIFRHYLLKPIANVISTVLLAELHMAWTHATISATSSTGSLMKLRLRHKTWKSLAIPSLIYAAAQGILIYLPEAADSSWNLLFRRTGTEDVPVNYIAYFEVSTMLPTLIMRMTVILPVSIALVLIEASFLSQTETTIVPSTKGRRSRMATLVWGKLHRIQSGFSGVFGLVRGSTYFWLWELHVKRCLLQAAVDLVVMFVGRAFGG
;
A
#
# COMPACT_ATOMS: atom_id res chain seq x y z
N MET A 1 32.48 20.37 -4.84
CA MET A 1 31.44 21.24 -4.24
C MET A 1 30.06 21.05 -4.87
N ALA A 2 29.80 21.42 -6.14
CA ALA A 2 28.48 21.18 -6.77
C ALA A 2 28.18 19.68 -7.03
N LEU A 3 29.20 18.88 -7.38
CA LEU A 3 29.08 17.43 -7.58
C LEU A 3 28.78 16.67 -6.27
N ASP A 4 29.36 17.10 -5.14
CA ASP A 4 29.10 16.48 -3.83
C ASP A 4 27.70 16.79 -3.30
N GLN A 5 27.18 17.98 -3.59
CA GLN A 5 25.78 18.33 -3.31
C GLN A 5 24.81 17.53 -4.17
N ILE A 6 25.14 17.29 -5.45
CA ILE A 6 24.32 16.45 -6.33
C ILE A 6 24.35 14.99 -5.87
N ALA A 7 25.50 14.45 -5.47
CA ALA A 7 25.62 13.09 -4.95
C ALA A 7 24.92 12.90 -3.59
N SER A 8 25.03 13.88 -2.69
CA SER A 8 24.31 13.90 -1.41
C SER A 8 22.80 14.04 -1.62
N PHE A 9 22.37 14.88 -2.56
CA PHE A 9 20.96 15.03 -2.93
C PHE A 9 20.39 13.78 -3.61
N LEU A 10 21.13 13.16 -4.54
CA LEU A 10 20.76 11.88 -5.16
C LEU A 10 20.75 10.75 -4.13
N GLY A 11 21.72 10.73 -3.21
CA GLY A 11 21.78 9.80 -2.10
C GLY A 11 20.56 9.95 -1.20
N PHE A 12 20.30 11.16 -0.70
CA PHE A 12 19.12 11.52 0.08
C PHE A 12 17.83 11.21 -0.64
N GLN A 13 17.72 11.50 -1.94
CA GLN A 13 16.49 11.27 -2.69
C GLN A 13 16.30 9.80 -3.05
N LEU A 14 17.35 9.04 -3.25
CA LEU A 14 17.30 7.59 -3.37
C LEU A 14 16.92 6.96 -2.03
N LEU A 15 17.47 7.47 -0.93
CA LEU A 15 17.15 7.04 0.43
C LEU A 15 15.71 7.40 0.82
N HIS A 16 15.25 8.59 0.46
CA HIS A 16 13.88 9.06 0.63
C HIS A 16 12.91 8.29 -0.25
N SER A 17 13.25 8.02 -1.51
CA SER A 17 12.47 7.18 -2.42
C SER A 17 12.39 5.74 -1.93
N LEU A 18 13.48 5.21 -1.38
CA LEU A 18 13.51 3.91 -0.74
C LEU A 18 12.72 3.92 0.57
N ASN A 19 12.79 4.99 1.36
CA ASN A 19 12.01 5.18 2.58
C ASN A 19 10.50 5.28 2.27
N LEU A 20 10.10 5.94 1.18
CA LEU A 20 8.73 5.96 0.64
C LEU A 20 8.30 4.60 0.07
N LEU A 21 9.25 3.84 -0.46
CA LEU A 21 9.04 2.46 -0.88
C LEU A 21 8.84 1.53 0.33
N ILE A 22 9.46 1.86 1.46
CA ILE A 22 9.42 1.17 2.75
C ILE A 22 8.18 1.58 3.58
N SER A 23 7.76 2.85 3.53
CA SER A 23 6.69 3.43 4.34
C SER A 23 5.41 2.59 4.25
N THR A 24 4.89 2.24 5.42
CA THR A 24 3.67 1.50 5.60
C THR A 24 2.48 2.45 5.55
N VAL A 25 1.61 2.20 4.57
CA VAL A 25 0.37 2.90 4.21
C VAL A 25 -0.58 3.21 5.39
N ASP A 26 -0.42 2.57 6.55
CA ASP A 26 -1.29 2.75 7.72
C ASP A 26 -0.94 3.94 8.61
N ASP A 27 0.31 4.44 8.60
CA ASP A 27 0.72 5.51 9.52
C ASP A 27 1.01 6.86 8.84
N ASP A 28 1.01 6.97 7.50
CA ASP A 28 1.35 8.26 6.86
C ASP A 28 0.23 9.31 6.99
N LEU A 29 -0.99 9.09 6.48
CA LEU A 29 -2.01 10.15 6.53
C LEU A 29 -2.42 10.52 7.97
N PHE A 30 -2.78 9.51 8.77
CA PHE A 30 -3.26 9.74 10.15
C PHE A 30 -2.13 9.92 11.16
N GLY A 31 -0.94 9.37 10.93
CA GLY A 31 0.23 9.67 11.76
C GLY A 31 0.77 11.07 11.49
N HIS A 32 0.83 11.51 10.23
CA HIS A 32 1.12 12.92 9.91
C HIS A 32 0.01 13.82 10.43
N ALA A 33 -1.28 13.49 10.23
CA ALA A 33 -2.39 14.26 10.79
C ALA A 33 -2.39 14.28 12.33
N LYS A 34 -2.00 13.18 13.01
CA LYS A 34 -1.86 13.13 14.48
C LYS A 34 -0.68 13.95 14.96
N HIS A 35 0.48 13.83 14.32
CA HIS A 35 1.65 14.66 14.61
C HIS A 35 1.33 16.15 14.37
N PHE A 36 0.54 16.45 13.34
CA PHE A 36 0.07 17.78 12.96
C PHE A 36 -0.98 18.35 13.92
N LEU A 37 -2.01 17.58 14.29
CA LEU A 37 -3.06 17.99 15.24
C LEU A 37 -2.55 18.11 16.68
N TRP A 38 -1.52 17.33 17.05
CA TRP A 38 -1.02 17.26 18.42
C TRP A 38 0.24 18.09 18.67
N ARG A 39 0.84 18.69 17.63
CA ARG A 39 1.87 19.71 17.79
C ARG A 39 1.18 21.02 18.18
N ALA A 40 0.90 21.15 19.48
CA ALA A 40 0.46 22.40 20.06
C ALA A 40 1.44 23.52 19.65
N PRO A 41 0.96 24.73 19.31
CA PRO A 41 1.84 25.83 18.94
C PRO A 41 2.58 26.27 20.19
N ASN A 42 3.83 25.82 20.34
CA ASN A 42 4.74 26.41 21.31
C ASN A 42 4.92 27.88 20.92
N HIS A 43 4.31 28.77 21.71
CA HIS A 43 4.15 30.20 21.47
C HIS A 43 5.46 31.03 21.57
N GLU A 44 6.64 30.42 21.39
CA GLU A 44 7.92 31.06 21.73
C GLU A 44 8.90 31.29 20.58
N ALA A 45 8.54 30.99 19.33
CA ALA A 45 9.37 31.35 18.18
C ALA A 45 8.67 32.41 17.33
N GLY A 46 9.35 33.56 17.15
CA GLY A 46 8.84 34.76 16.48
C GLY A 46 8.21 34.50 15.11
N MET A 47 7.22 35.34 14.79
CA MET A 47 6.45 35.35 13.54
C MET A 47 7.36 35.47 12.30
N LEU A 48 7.66 34.34 11.69
CA LEU A 48 7.93 34.19 10.25
C LEU A 48 6.79 33.34 9.65
N PRO A 49 6.54 33.37 8.33
CA PRO A 49 5.22 33.13 7.74
C PRO A 49 4.84 31.64 7.79
N TYR A 50 4.33 31.21 8.95
CA TYR A 50 3.93 29.84 9.22
C TYR A 50 2.73 29.40 8.38
N GLU A 51 1.89 30.35 7.95
CA GLU A 51 0.68 30.06 7.18
C GLU A 51 0.96 29.60 5.73
N SER A 52 2.03 30.10 5.09
CA SER A 52 2.35 29.71 3.71
C SER A 52 2.90 28.28 3.65
N PHE A 53 3.80 27.91 4.56
CA PHE A 53 4.33 26.55 4.68
C PHE A 53 3.25 25.52 5.03
N PHE A 54 2.31 25.89 5.90
CA PHE A 54 1.17 25.03 6.28
C PHE A 54 0.32 24.61 5.08
N SER A 55 -0.01 25.57 4.20
CA SER A 55 -0.85 25.30 3.02
C SER A 55 -0.18 24.35 2.02
N VAL A 56 1.14 24.51 1.83
CA VAL A 56 1.93 23.72 0.89
C VAL A 56 2.10 22.28 1.39
N ASP A 57 2.36 22.09 2.69
CA ASP A 57 2.50 20.76 3.29
C ASP A 57 1.19 19.98 3.26
N MET A 58 0.06 20.63 3.54
CA MET A 58 -1.27 20.00 3.44
C MET A 58 -1.56 19.52 2.02
N VAL A 59 -1.27 20.35 1.01
CA VAL A 59 -1.45 19.99 -0.40
C VAL A 59 -0.55 18.80 -0.76
N SER A 60 0.70 18.78 -0.30
CA SER A 60 1.62 17.66 -0.51
C SER A 60 1.06 16.34 0.05
N ILE A 61 0.59 16.36 1.30
CA ILE A 61 0.01 15.18 1.96
C ILE A 61 -1.19 14.65 1.16
N VAL A 62 -2.09 15.54 0.71
CA VAL A 62 -3.26 15.16 -0.08
C VAL A 62 -2.84 14.55 -1.42
N ILE A 63 -1.91 15.18 -2.14
CA ILE A 63 -1.41 14.69 -3.43
C ILE A 63 -0.74 13.32 -3.27
N ASN A 64 0.17 13.18 -2.31
CA ASN A 64 0.87 11.92 -2.04
C ASN A 64 -0.10 10.80 -1.62
N SER A 65 -1.14 11.13 -0.87
CA SER A 65 -2.19 10.17 -0.49
C SER A 65 -3.04 9.73 -1.69
N LEU A 66 -3.35 10.64 -2.61
CA LEU A 66 -4.06 10.32 -3.86
C LEU A 66 -3.19 9.47 -4.80
N ILE A 67 -1.90 9.79 -4.91
CA ILE A 67 -0.93 8.99 -5.67
C ILE A 67 -0.85 7.58 -5.10
N ASP A 68 -0.73 7.44 -3.78
CA ASP A 68 -0.65 6.15 -3.12
C ASP A 68 -1.94 5.35 -3.31
N TYR A 69 -3.10 5.97 -3.08
CA TYR A 69 -4.39 5.32 -3.33
C TYR A 69 -4.51 4.85 -4.79
N TYR A 70 -4.17 5.70 -5.76
CA TYR A 70 -4.29 5.32 -7.17
C TYR A 70 -3.31 4.22 -7.58
N LEU A 71 -2.00 4.41 -7.34
CA LEU A 71 -0.98 3.48 -7.82
C LEU A 71 -0.86 2.24 -6.95
N SER A 72 -0.90 2.38 -5.62
CA SER A 72 -0.71 1.26 -4.70
C SER A 72 -1.97 0.43 -4.48
N HIS A 73 -3.17 0.97 -4.70
CA HIS A 73 -4.41 0.23 -4.51
C HIS A 73 -5.18 0.02 -5.82
N VAL A 74 -5.57 1.09 -6.54
CA VAL A 74 -6.42 0.93 -7.75
C VAL A 74 -5.69 0.19 -8.87
N VAL A 75 -4.52 0.70 -9.29
CA VAL A 75 -3.76 0.12 -10.40
C VAL A 75 -3.19 -1.24 -10.03
N SER A 76 -2.75 -1.43 -8.78
CA SER A 76 -2.20 -2.72 -8.32
C SER A 76 -3.24 -3.83 -8.36
N ILE A 77 -4.46 -3.59 -7.86
CA ILE A 77 -5.56 -4.55 -7.88
C ILE A 77 -5.96 -4.87 -9.33
N MET A 78 -6.10 -3.85 -10.18
CA MET A 78 -6.40 -4.05 -11.59
C MET A 78 -5.32 -4.89 -12.29
N LEU A 79 -4.04 -4.64 -11.98
CA LEU A 79 -2.90 -5.36 -12.56
C LEU A 79 -2.89 -6.82 -12.13
N ILE A 80 -3.13 -7.09 -10.84
CA ILE A 80 -3.25 -8.45 -10.28
C ILE A 80 -4.38 -9.23 -10.96
N LEU A 81 -5.53 -8.59 -11.13
CA LEU A 81 -6.70 -9.25 -11.71
C LEU A 81 -6.58 -9.44 -13.23
N GLU A 82 -6.03 -8.45 -13.94
CA GLU A 82 -5.79 -8.56 -15.38
C GLU A 82 -4.73 -9.62 -15.68
N SER A 83 -3.66 -9.68 -14.88
CA SER A 83 -2.61 -10.69 -15.06
C SER A 83 -3.17 -12.10 -14.89
N GLU A 84 -3.87 -12.39 -13.80
CA GLU A 84 -4.47 -13.73 -13.60
C GLU A 84 -5.44 -14.10 -14.72
N ARG A 85 -6.19 -13.13 -15.22
CA ARG A 85 -7.10 -13.34 -16.34
C ARG A 85 -6.37 -13.69 -17.64
N ILE A 86 -5.35 -12.93 -18.02
CA ILE A 86 -4.57 -13.18 -19.24
C ILE A 86 -4.01 -14.60 -19.21
N HIS A 87 -3.53 -15.04 -18.05
CA HIS A 87 -3.02 -16.40 -17.90
C HIS A 87 -4.11 -17.46 -18.01
N ALA A 88 -5.29 -17.25 -17.41
CA ALA A 88 -6.42 -18.17 -17.56
C ALA A 88 -6.89 -18.30 -19.02
N ALA A 89 -6.90 -17.18 -19.76
CA ALA A 89 -7.22 -17.17 -21.18
C ALA A 89 -6.17 -17.96 -21.99
N ASN A 90 -4.89 -17.69 -21.77
CA ASN A 90 -3.79 -18.36 -22.47
C ASN A 90 -3.77 -19.88 -22.19
N GLN A 91 -4.15 -20.31 -20.98
CA GLN A 91 -4.24 -21.73 -20.65
C GLN A 91 -5.40 -22.44 -21.36
N SER A 92 -6.50 -21.74 -21.65
CA SER A 92 -7.61 -22.27 -22.46
C SER A 92 -7.33 -22.27 -23.96
N THR A 93 -6.42 -21.42 -24.44
CA THR A 93 -6.03 -21.31 -25.85
C THR A 93 -4.69 -21.99 -26.15
N ALA A 94 -4.12 -22.74 -25.21
CA ALA A 94 -2.88 -23.50 -25.43
C ALA A 94 -3.02 -24.58 -26.53
N ASP A 95 -4.24 -24.87 -26.99
CA ASP A 95 -4.49 -25.70 -28.17
C ASP A 95 -4.47 -24.91 -29.50
N PHE A 96 -4.36 -23.57 -29.49
CA PHE A 96 -4.39 -22.75 -30.69
C PHE A 96 -3.54 -21.47 -30.52
N ASN A 97 -2.29 -21.54 -30.98
CA ASN A 97 -1.41 -20.41 -31.37
C ASN A 97 -0.49 -19.82 -30.27
N ASP A 98 0.80 -20.11 -30.41
CA ASP A 98 1.84 -20.00 -29.39
C ASP A 98 2.60 -18.66 -29.38
N ASN A 99 2.01 -17.55 -29.85
CA ASN A 99 2.83 -16.35 -30.12
C ASN A 99 2.25 -14.97 -29.80
N ILE A 100 1.18 -14.86 -29.02
CA ILE A 100 0.76 -13.56 -28.47
C ILE A 100 1.01 -13.55 -26.97
N ARG A 101 2.23 -13.13 -26.56
CA ARG A 101 2.51 -12.73 -25.17
C ARG A 101 1.69 -11.49 -24.84
N ASN A 102 0.42 -11.68 -24.52
CA ASN A 102 -0.47 -10.62 -24.06
C ASN A 102 0.12 -10.00 -22.78
N THR A 103 0.63 -8.77 -22.90
CA THR A 103 1.05 -7.98 -21.73
C THR A 103 -0.19 -7.29 -21.15
N PRO A 104 -0.31 -7.18 -19.81
CA PRO A 104 -1.45 -6.50 -19.22
C PRO A 104 -1.45 -5.03 -19.64
N THR A 105 -2.61 -4.55 -20.05
CA THR A 105 -2.90 -3.14 -20.36
C THR A 105 -2.53 -2.27 -19.16
N THR A 106 -2.79 -2.79 -17.95
CA THR A 106 -2.56 -2.12 -16.67
C THR A 106 -1.08 -1.82 -16.38
N ARG A 107 -0.14 -2.45 -17.12
CA ARG A 107 1.30 -2.17 -17.01
C ARG A 107 1.65 -0.73 -17.41
N SER A 108 0.92 -0.17 -18.37
CA SER A 108 1.10 1.19 -18.85
C SER A 108 0.11 2.11 -18.16
N LEU A 109 0.58 2.96 -17.24
CA LEU A 109 -0.26 3.89 -16.49
C LEU A 109 -1.13 4.75 -17.40
N THR A 110 -0.58 5.23 -18.52
CA THR A 110 -1.32 6.04 -19.48
C THR A 110 -2.46 5.25 -20.13
N ARG A 111 -2.24 3.98 -20.48
CA ARG A 111 -3.30 3.10 -21.01
C ARG A 111 -4.33 2.77 -19.94
N THR A 112 -3.91 2.48 -18.71
CA THR A 112 -4.83 2.25 -17.57
C THR A 112 -5.72 3.45 -17.32
N THR A 113 -5.12 4.64 -17.21
CA THR A 113 -5.84 5.89 -16.99
C THR A 113 -6.79 6.18 -18.14
N SER A 114 -6.33 6.04 -19.40
CA SER A 114 -7.18 6.22 -20.58
C SER A 114 -8.36 5.24 -20.59
N PHE A 115 -8.11 3.96 -20.28
CA PHE A 115 -9.14 2.94 -20.19
C PHE A 115 -10.17 3.24 -19.08
N LEU A 116 -9.73 3.62 -17.89
CA LEU A 116 -10.62 3.99 -16.78
C LEU A 116 -11.48 5.21 -17.13
N TYR A 117 -10.86 6.23 -17.75
CA TYR A 117 -11.54 7.43 -18.19
C TYR A 117 -12.58 7.13 -19.27
N GLN A 118 -12.27 6.28 -20.25
CA GLN A 118 -13.21 5.83 -21.27
C GLN A 118 -14.36 4.98 -20.69
N THR A 119 -14.11 4.23 -19.62
CA THR A 119 -15.11 3.32 -19.03
C THR A 119 -16.17 4.06 -18.20
N GLY A 120 -15.81 5.16 -17.53
CA GLY A 120 -16.78 5.90 -16.70
C GLY A 120 -16.29 7.26 -16.19
N GLY A 121 -15.30 7.85 -16.86
CA GLY A 121 -14.76 9.17 -16.54
C GLY A 121 -14.01 9.23 -15.20
N LEU A 122 -13.92 10.44 -14.64
CA LEU A 122 -13.19 10.71 -13.40
C LEU A 122 -13.75 9.97 -12.18
N ARG A 123 -15.06 9.66 -12.17
CA ARG A 123 -15.69 8.95 -11.05
C ARG A 123 -15.10 7.56 -10.83
N MET A 124 -14.67 6.89 -11.89
CA MET A 124 -14.11 5.53 -11.80
C MET A 124 -12.82 5.48 -10.99
N PHE A 125 -12.02 6.55 -11.02
CA PHE A 125 -10.81 6.65 -10.21
C PHE A 125 -11.14 6.73 -8.71
N LEU A 126 -12.26 7.35 -8.37
CA LEU A 126 -12.67 7.62 -6.99
C LEU A 126 -13.67 6.60 -6.43
N ASN A 127 -14.09 5.60 -7.22
CA ASN A 127 -15.08 4.61 -6.78
C ASN A 127 -14.64 3.93 -5.46
N GLY A 128 -13.40 3.46 -5.36
CA GLY A 128 -12.88 2.84 -4.14
C GLY A 128 -12.60 3.81 -2.99
N LEU A 129 -12.54 5.12 -3.24
CA LEU A 129 -11.98 6.09 -2.30
C LEU A 129 -12.83 6.21 -1.04
N GLN A 130 -14.15 6.29 -1.19
CA GLN A 130 -15.07 6.39 -0.05
C GLN A 130 -14.96 5.17 0.87
N ALA A 131 -14.97 3.96 0.31
CA ALA A 131 -14.82 2.73 1.09
C ALA A 131 -13.43 2.64 1.75
N GLY A 132 -12.39 3.12 1.07
CA GLY A 132 -11.04 3.22 1.63
C GLY A 132 -10.95 4.19 2.80
N ILE A 133 -11.60 5.36 2.72
CA ILE A 133 -11.67 6.32 3.84
C ILE A 133 -12.36 5.69 5.04
N VAL A 134 -13.52 5.05 4.81
CA VAL A 134 -14.27 4.35 5.88
C VAL A 134 -13.41 3.26 6.52
N TYR A 135 -12.73 2.44 5.71
CA TYR A 135 -11.81 1.42 6.20
C TYR A 135 -10.69 2.02 7.07
N ARG A 136 -10.02 3.08 6.60
CA ARG A 136 -8.92 3.71 7.34
C ARG A 136 -9.37 4.31 8.66
N ILE A 137 -10.51 5.01 8.68
CA ILE A 137 -11.08 5.57 9.92
C ILE A 137 -11.42 4.43 10.90
N ALA A 138 -12.12 3.40 10.43
CA ALA A 138 -12.51 2.28 11.27
C ALA A 138 -11.30 1.51 11.81
N HIS A 139 -10.26 1.32 10.99
CA HIS A 139 -9.01 0.67 11.39
C HIS A 139 -8.26 1.51 12.43
N PHE A 140 -8.11 2.82 12.19
CA PHE A 140 -7.48 3.75 13.14
C PHE A 140 -8.19 3.76 14.50
N LEU A 141 -9.52 3.85 14.51
CA LEU A 141 -10.32 3.82 15.74
C LEU A 141 -10.15 2.48 16.46
N THR A 142 -10.24 1.37 15.74
CA THR A 142 -10.12 0.02 16.33
C THR A 142 -8.73 -0.20 16.90
N LYS A 143 -7.67 0.14 16.15
CA LYS A 143 -6.27 0.10 16.59
C LYS A 143 -6.08 0.94 17.86
N SER A 144 -6.57 2.18 17.85
CA SER A 144 -6.43 3.11 18.97
C SER A 144 -7.14 2.61 20.23
N LEU A 145 -8.37 2.12 20.10
CA LEU A 145 -9.13 1.54 21.22
C LEU A 145 -8.41 0.31 21.80
N LEU A 146 -7.90 -0.59 20.95
CA LEU A 146 -7.17 -1.77 21.40
C LEU A 146 -5.88 -1.41 22.13
N GLN A 147 -5.15 -0.40 21.65
CA GLN A 147 -3.95 0.11 22.31
C GLN A 147 -4.26 0.78 23.66
N MET A 148 -5.36 1.53 23.75
CA MET A 148 -5.75 2.20 25.00
C MET A 148 -6.27 1.23 26.07
N VAL A 149 -7.05 0.22 25.68
CA VAL A 149 -7.75 -0.65 26.63
C VAL A 149 -6.95 -1.91 26.97
N ILE A 150 -6.44 -2.62 25.96
CA ILE A 150 -5.89 -3.98 26.13
C ILE A 150 -4.35 -3.96 26.03
N PHE A 151 -3.82 -3.30 25.00
CA PHE A 151 -2.40 -3.33 24.64
C PHE A 151 -1.69 -2.03 25.03
N ARG A 152 -1.83 -1.64 26.31
CA ARG A 152 -1.24 -0.41 26.85
C ARG A 152 0.28 -0.43 26.85
N HIS A 153 0.86 -1.61 27.05
CA HIS A 153 2.31 -1.78 26.99
C HIS A 153 2.82 -1.58 25.57
N TYR A 154 3.91 -0.81 25.49
CA TYR A 154 4.53 -0.43 24.23
C TYR A 154 4.84 -1.64 23.33
N LEU A 155 5.39 -2.72 23.90
CA LEU A 155 5.74 -3.96 23.19
C LEU A 155 4.53 -4.69 22.58
N LEU A 156 3.31 -4.42 23.06
CA LEU A 156 2.09 -5.06 22.58
C LEU A 156 1.36 -4.24 21.50
N LYS A 157 1.81 -3.01 21.23
CA LYS A 157 1.20 -2.13 20.20
C LYS A 157 1.15 -2.74 18.79
N PRO A 158 2.15 -3.51 18.32
CA PRO A 158 2.06 -4.17 17.02
C PRO A 158 0.94 -5.21 16.96
N ILE A 159 0.65 -5.90 18.07
CA ILE A 159 -0.43 -6.89 18.16
C ILE A 159 -1.78 -6.21 17.97
N ALA A 160 -1.94 -4.99 18.47
CA ALA A 160 -3.15 -4.21 18.26
C ALA A 160 -3.42 -3.95 16.77
N ASN A 161 -2.38 -3.66 15.99
CA ASN A 161 -2.47 -3.47 14.55
C ASN A 161 -2.86 -4.76 13.82
N VAL A 162 -2.28 -5.89 14.24
CA VAL A 162 -2.61 -7.21 13.68
C VAL A 162 -4.08 -7.54 13.90
N ILE A 163 -4.56 -7.37 15.13
CA ILE A 163 -5.94 -7.70 15.49
C ILE A 163 -6.91 -6.75 14.77
N SER A 164 -6.62 -5.45 14.68
CA SER A 164 -7.49 -4.52 13.95
C SER A 164 -7.60 -4.90 12.47
N THR A 165 -6.51 -5.22 11.79
CA THR A 165 -6.56 -5.64 10.39
C THR A 165 -7.36 -6.92 10.19
N VAL A 166 -7.24 -7.91 11.08
CA VAL A 166 -8.00 -9.17 11.00
C VAL A 166 -9.49 -8.97 11.29
N LEU A 167 -9.83 -8.12 12.27
CA LEU A 167 -11.22 -7.78 12.58
C LEU A 167 -11.90 -7.04 11.42
N LEU A 168 -11.17 -6.14 10.76
CA LEU A 168 -11.66 -5.35 9.63
C LEU A 168 -11.41 -5.99 8.26
N ALA A 169 -11.04 -7.27 8.20
CA ALA A 169 -10.75 -7.97 6.95
C ALA A 169 -11.92 -7.96 5.96
N GLU A 170 -13.17 -8.10 6.44
CA GLU A 170 -14.35 -8.01 5.58
C GLU A 170 -14.60 -6.59 5.05
N LEU A 171 -14.23 -5.57 5.82
CA LEU A 171 -14.32 -4.17 5.37
C LEU A 171 -13.24 -3.86 4.33
N HIS A 172 -12.03 -4.41 4.50
CA HIS A 172 -10.98 -4.36 3.48
C HIS A 172 -11.42 -5.04 2.19
N MET A 173 -12.06 -6.22 2.29
CA MET A 173 -12.67 -6.89 1.13
C MET A 173 -13.72 -6.00 0.44
N ALA A 174 -14.60 -5.34 1.20
CA ALA A 174 -15.61 -4.45 0.62
C ALA A 174 -15.00 -3.21 -0.05
N TRP A 175 -13.87 -2.72 0.46
CA TRP A 175 -13.07 -1.70 -0.20
C TRP A 175 -12.50 -2.21 -1.52
N THR A 176 -11.87 -3.38 -1.54
CA THR A 176 -11.41 -4.05 -2.77
C THR A 176 -12.56 -4.23 -3.78
N HIS A 177 -13.73 -4.69 -3.32
CA HIS A 177 -14.93 -4.83 -4.16
C HIS A 177 -15.41 -3.50 -4.72
N ALA A 178 -15.45 -2.44 -3.92
CA ALA A 178 -15.82 -1.10 -4.39
C ALA A 178 -14.82 -0.56 -5.42
N THR A 179 -13.53 -0.87 -5.27
CA THR A 179 -12.47 -0.48 -6.22
C THR A 179 -12.64 -1.19 -7.56
N ILE A 180 -12.99 -2.48 -7.58
CA ILE A 180 -13.08 -3.27 -8.83
C ILE A 180 -14.47 -3.26 -9.47
N SER A 181 -15.49 -2.88 -8.71
CA SER A 181 -16.87 -2.83 -9.18
C SER A 181 -17.07 -1.66 -10.12
N ALA A 182 -17.78 -1.91 -11.20
CA ALA A 182 -18.09 -0.87 -12.16
C ALA A 182 -19.39 -0.11 -11.86
N THR A 183 -20.13 -0.57 -10.85
CA THR A 183 -21.29 0.10 -10.25
C THR A 183 -20.88 0.87 -8.99
N SER A 184 -21.60 1.94 -8.66
CA SER A 184 -21.30 2.86 -7.55
C SER A 184 -20.94 2.15 -6.24
N SER A 185 -19.89 2.67 -5.58
CA SER A 185 -19.28 2.19 -4.34
C SER A 185 -20.23 2.13 -3.14
N THR A 186 -21.24 3.00 -3.10
CA THR A 186 -22.27 3.04 -2.05
C THR A 186 -23.00 1.70 -1.93
N GLY A 187 -23.17 1.00 -3.05
CA GLY A 187 -23.80 -0.32 -3.06
C GLY A 187 -22.95 -1.40 -2.40
N SER A 188 -21.62 -1.31 -2.42
CA SER A 188 -20.71 -2.32 -1.85
C SER A 188 -20.74 -2.28 -0.31
N LEU A 189 -20.58 -1.09 0.28
CA LEU A 189 -20.63 -0.91 1.73
C LEU A 189 -21.99 -1.29 2.31
N MET A 190 -23.08 -0.92 1.63
CA MET A 190 -24.44 -1.22 2.07
C MET A 190 -24.81 -2.70 1.94
N LYS A 191 -24.09 -3.46 1.09
CA LYS A 191 -24.22 -4.91 0.92
C LYS A 191 -23.30 -5.71 1.86
N LEU A 192 -22.50 -5.06 2.70
CA LEU A 192 -21.63 -5.73 3.67
C LEU A 192 -22.48 -6.49 4.69
N ARG A 193 -22.65 -7.80 4.47
CA ARG A 193 -23.29 -8.70 5.41
C ARG A 193 -22.22 -9.54 6.08
N LEU A 194 -21.94 -9.22 7.35
CA LEU A 194 -20.94 -9.95 8.14
C LEU A 194 -21.29 -11.44 8.15
N ARG A 195 -20.44 -12.26 7.53
CA ARG A 195 -20.70 -13.68 7.38
C ARG A 195 -19.49 -14.43 7.90
N HIS A 196 -19.64 -15.06 9.05
CA HIS A 196 -18.58 -15.80 9.75
C HIS A 196 -17.77 -16.74 8.84
N LYS A 197 -18.41 -17.41 7.86
CA LYS A 197 -17.73 -18.25 6.87
C LYS A 197 -16.78 -17.47 5.95
N THR A 198 -17.18 -16.28 5.51
CA THR A 198 -16.37 -15.37 4.69
C THR A 198 -15.21 -14.81 5.52
N TRP A 199 -15.51 -14.26 6.71
CA TRP A 199 -14.50 -13.78 7.65
C TRP A 199 -13.44 -14.83 7.93
N LYS A 200 -13.81 -16.07 8.25
CA LYS A 200 -12.84 -17.15 8.53
C LYS A 200 -11.91 -17.45 7.34
N SER A 201 -12.39 -17.30 6.12
CA SER A 201 -11.58 -17.49 4.91
C SER A 201 -10.61 -16.33 4.66
N LEU A 202 -10.96 -15.12 5.11
CA LEU A 202 -10.12 -13.92 4.99
C LEU A 202 -9.16 -13.75 6.18
N ALA A 203 -9.52 -14.28 7.35
CA ALA A 203 -8.77 -14.07 8.58
C ALA A 203 -7.32 -14.54 8.48
N ILE A 204 -7.07 -15.72 7.88
CA ILE A 204 -5.72 -16.27 7.74
C ILE A 204 -4.83 -15.40 6.83
N PRO A 205 -5.19 -15.09 5.57
CA PRO A 205 -4.36 -14.24 4.73
C PRO A 205 -4.21 -12.83 5.29
N SER A 206 -5.26 -12.25 5.88
CA SER A 206 -5.19 -10.95 6.55
C SER A 206 -4.27 -10.97 7.78
N LEU A 207 -4.27 -12.06 8.55
CA LEU A 207 -3.37 -12.24 9.70
C LEU A 207 -1.91 -12.28 9.26
N ILE A 208 -1.59 -13.06 8.22
CA ILE A 208 -0.23 -13.16 7.69
C ILE A 208 0.23 -11.79 7.18
N TYR A 209 -0.63 -11.10 6.43
CA TYR A 209 -0.36 -9.76 5.92
C TYR A 209 -0.08 -8.77 7.06
N ALA A 210 -0.97 -8.73 8.05
CA ALA A 210 -0.87 -7.78 9.15
C ALA A 210 0.30 -8.10 10.08
N ALA A 211 0.62 -9.37 10.30
CA ALA A 211 1.81 -9.78 11.05
C ALA A 211 3.10 -9.34 10.34
N ALA A 212 3.20 -9.55 9.02
CA ALA A 212 4.34 -9.08 8.23
C ALA A 212 4.48 -7.55 8.30
N GLN A 213 3.38 -6.81 8.21
CA GLN A 213 3.39 -5.36 8.40
C GLN A 213 3.79 -4.94 9.82
N GLY A 214 3.29 -5.63 10.85
CA GLY A 214 3.63 -5.34 12.24
C GLY A 214 5.12 -5.49 12.51
N ILE A 215 5.76 -6.51 11.92
CA ILE A 215 7.22 -6.69 11.98
C ILE A 215 7.95 -5.50 11.33
N LEU A 216 7.48 -5.03 10.17
CA LEU A 216 8.10 -3.88 9.50
C LEU A 216 8.02 -2.60 10.32
N ILE A 217 6.87 -2.34 10.95
CA ILE A 217 6.67 -1.14 11.78
C ILE A 217 7.62 -1.15 13.00
N TYR A 218 7.93 -2.33 13.54
CA TYR A 218 8.81 -2.47 14.70
C TYR A 218 10.31 -2.52 14.35
N LEU A 219 10.65 -2.70 13.07
CA LEU A 219 12.03 -2.85 12.64
C LEU A 219 12.93 -1.65 12.98
N PRO A 220 12.51 -0.38 12.81
CA PRO A 220 13.34 0.77 13.16
C PRO A 220 13.73 0.80 14.64
N GLU A 221 12.79 0.46 15.52
CA GLU A 221 13.06 0.43 16.95
C GLU A 221 13.94 -0.75 17.35
N ALA A 222 13.76 -1.91 16.72
CA ALA A 222 14.66 -3.04 16.92
C ALA A 222 16.09 -2.68 16.51
N ALA A 223 16.27 -1.94 15.41
CA ALA A 223 17.56 -1.46 14.94
C ALA A 223 18.19 -0.45 15.91
N ASP A 224 17.39 0.48 16.45
CA ASP A 224 17.86 1.43 17.46
C ASP A 224 18.26 0.72 18.76
N SER A 225 17.45 -0.22 19.23
CA SER A 225 17.76 -1.03 20.40
C SER A 225 19.03 -1.86 20.18
N SER A 226 19.24 -2.44 18.99
CA SER A 226 20.46 -3.21 18.70
C SER A 226 21.69 -2.32 18.66
N TRP A 227 21.58 -1.09 18.15
CA TRP A 227 22.69 -0.13 18.17
C TRP A 227 23.11 0.21 19.60
N ASN A 228 22.13 0.55 20.44
CA ASN A 228 22.36 0.87 21.86
C ASN A 228 23.05 -0.30 22.60
N LEU A 229 22.71 -1.54 22.27
CA LEU A 229 23.34 -2.72 22.88
C LEU A 229 24.75 -3.02 22.35
N LEU A 230 24.99 -2.82 21.05
CA LEU A 230 26.23 -3.21 20.39
C LEU A 230 27.33 -2.14 20.45
N PHE A 231 26.96 -0.86 20.38
CA PHE A 231 27.92 0.23 20.15
C PHE A 231 27.93 1.30 21.24
N ARG A 232 26.84 1.47 21.99
CA ARG A 232 26.76 2.47 23.07
C ARG A 232 27.39 1.93 24.36
N ARG A 233 28.73 1.87 24.41
CA ARG A 233 29.46 1.47 25.62
C ARG A 233 30.20 2.58 26.37
N THR A 234 30.30 3.79 25.83
CA THR A 234 30.98 4.91 26.51
C THR A 234 30.39 6.26 26.07
N GLY A 235 30.13 7.13 27.04
CA GLY A 235 29.37 8.38 26.88
C GLY A 235 30.08 9.47 26.09
N THR A 236 29.78 9.57 24.81
CA THR A 236 29.96 10.79 24.00
C THR A 236 28.61 11.18 23.43
N GLU A 237 28.21 12.44 23.64
CA GLU A 237 26.89 12.99 23.29
C GLU A 237 26.68 13.26 21.80
N ASP A 238 27.72 13.11 20.97
CA ASP A 238 27.61 13.33 19.53
C ASP A 238 27.07 12.09 18.82
N VAL A 239 25.97 12.25 18.07
CA VAL A 239 25.45 11.23 17.15
C VAL A 239 26.47 11.03 16.04
N PRO A 240 27.20 9.91 16.00
CA PRO A 240 28.30 9.77 15.06
C PRO A 240 27.73 9.40 13.68
N VAL A 241 28.33 9.88 12.58
CA VAL A 241 27.83 9.69 11.20
C VAL A 241 27.66 8.20 10.84
N ASN A 242 28.45 7.34 11.48
CA ASN A 242 28.32 5.88 11.39
C ASN A 242 27.02 5.32 12.00
N TYR A 243 26.38 5.99 12.97
CA TYR A 243 25.06 5.62 13.49
C TYR A 243 23.98 5.83 12.44
N ILE A 244 24.00 6.98 11.76
CA ILE A 244 23.02 7.30 10.71
C ILE A 244 23.13 6.27 9.58
N ALA A 245 24.36 6.02 9.09
CA ALA A 245 24.61 5.03 8.07
C ALA A 245 24.21 3.60 8.51
N TYR A 246 24.51 3.22 9.76
CA TYR A 246 24.09 1.93 10.31
C TYR A 246 22.57 1.81 10.39
N PHE A 247 21.90 2.81 10.95
CA PHE A 247 20.46 2.83 11.14
C PHE A 247 19.73 2.76 9.80
N GLU A 248 20.16 3.56 8.83
CA GLU A 248 19.61 3.52 7.48
C GLU A 248 19.81 2.14 6.84
N VAL A 249 21.04 1.60 6.84
CA VAL A 249 21.29 0.29 6.20
C VAL A 249 20.55 -0.85 6.92
N SER A 250 20.55 -0.86 8.26
CA SER A 250 19.94 -1.91 9.08
C SER A 250 18.41 -1.90 9.06
N THR A 251 17.79 -0.75 8.77
CA THR A 251 16.33 -0.66 8.66
C THR A 251 15.87 -0.80 7.21
N MET A 252 16.58 -0.19 6.26
CA MET A 252 16.10 -0.11 4.88
C MET A 252 16.22 -1.42 4.13
N LEU A 253 17.38 -2.09 4.21
CA LEU A 253 17.61 -3.32 3.46
C LEU A 253 16.67 -4.45 3.91
N PRO A 254 16.50 -4.73 5.23
CA PRO A 254 15.57 -5.79 5.65
C PRO A 254 14.12 -5.41 5.39
N THR A 255 13.74 -4.12 5.50
CA THR A 255 12.38 -3.71 5.14
C THR A 255 12.11 -3.94 3.66
N LEU A 256 13.04 -3.55 2.78
CA LEU A 256 12.94 -3.78 1.35
C LEU A 256 12.80 -5.28 1.06
N ILE A 257 13.69 -6.11 1.61
CA ILE A 257 13.66 -7.56 1.42
C ILE A 257 12.32 -8.15 1.87
N MET A 258 11.87 -7.83 3.08
CA MET A 258 10.62 -8.34 3.64
C MET A 258 9.39 -7.86 2.87
N ARG A 259 9.38 -6.60 2.42
CA ARG A 259 8.28 -6.05 1.61
C ARG A 259 8.17 -6.76 0.27
N MET A 260 9.31 -7.02 -0.36
CA MET A 260 9.39 -7.71 -1.64
C MET A 260 9.05 -9.19 -1.50
N THR A 261 9.71 -9.90 -0.58
CA THR A 261 9.59 -11.36 -0.47
C THR A 261 8.34 -11.83 0.26
N VAL A 262 7.76 -11.04 1.16
CA VAL A 262 6.64 -11.47 2.00
C VAL A 262 5.39 -10.63 1.76
N ILE A 263 5.47 -9.31 1.91
CA ILE A 263 4.26 -8.46 1.83
C ILE A 263 3.65 -8.48 0.44
N LEU A 264 4.47 -8.30 -0.61
CA LEU A 264 3.97 -8.28 -1.98
C LEU A 264 3.22 -9.57 -2.35
N PRO A 265 3.78 -10.78 -2.23
CA PRO A 265 3.06 -12.00 -2.56
C PRO A 265 1.82 -12.22 -1.68
N VAL A 266 1.89 -11.90 -0.39
CA VAL A 266 0.73 -12.02 0.50
C VAL A 266 -0.38 -11.05 0.10
N SER A 267 -0.04 -9.82 -0.30
CA SER A 267 -1.02 -8.83 -0.78
C SER A 267 -1.72 -9.27 -2.07
N ILE A 268 -0.97 -9.88 -3.00
CA ILE A 268 -1.52 -10.43 -4.24
C ILE A 268 -2.54 -11.52 -3.89
N ALA A 269 -2.15 -12.45 -3.03
CA ALA A 269 -3.02 -13.54 -2.61
C ALA A 269 -4.28 -13.03 -1.89
N LEU A 270 -4.14 -12.05 -0.99
CA LEU A 270 -5.26 -11.44 -0.29
C LEU A 270 -6.24 -10.80 -1.28
N VAL A 271 -5.76 -9.98 -2.22
CA VAL A 271 -6.58 -9.34 -3.25
C VAL A 271 -7.31 -10.37 -4.12
N LEU A 272 -6.65 -11.47 -4.49
CA LEU A 272 -7.29 -12.55 -5.24
C LEU A 272 -8.41 -13.22 -4.43
N ILE A 273 -8.15 -13.55 -3.17
CA ILE A 273 -9.17 -14.14 -2.29
C ILE A 273 -10.35 -13.19 -2.13
N GLU A 274 -10.10 -11.91 -1.88
CA GLU A 274 -11.14 -10.89 -1.76
C GLU A 274 -11.96 -10.80 -3.06
N ALA A 275 -11.31 -10.68 -4.21
CA ALA A 275 -11.97 -10.64 -5.50
C ALA A 275 -12.78 -11.91 -5.82
N SER A 276 -12.41 -13.07 -5.26
CA SER A 276 -13.15 -14.33 -5.43
C SER A 276 -14.54 -14.30 -4.77
N PHE A 277 -14.72 -13.46 -3.74
CA PHE A 277 -16.01 -13.28 -3.07
C PHE A 277 -16.93 -12.28 -3.78
N LEU A 278 -16.46 -11.64 -4.86
CA LEU A 278 -17.30 -10.74 -5.64
C LEU A 278 -18.45 -11.54 -6.28
N SER A 279 -19.68 -11.01 -6.19
CA SER A 279 -20.85 -11.68 -6.75
C SER A 279 -20.69 -11.92 -8.26
N GLN A 280 -21.11 -13.09 -8.73
CA GLN A 280 -21.14 -13.43 -10.17
C GLN A 280 -22.00 -12.45 -10.99
N THR A 281 -22.93 -11.74 -10.37
CA THR A 281 -23.80 -10.77 -11.03
C THR A 281 -23.15 -9.41 -11.26
N GLU A 282 -22.05 -9.12 -10.57
CA GLU A 282 -21.40 -7.82 -10.64
C GLU A 282 -20.34 -7.78 -11.74
N THR A 283 -20.31 -6.66 -12.45
CA THR A 283 -19.40 -6.46 -13.55
C THR A 283 -18.17 -5.69 -13.10
N THR A 284 -16.98 -6.19 -13.42
CA THR A 284 -15.72 -5.56 -13.01
C THR A 284 -15.21 -4.52 -14.01
N ILE A 285 -14.38 -3.61 -13.53
CA ILE A 285 -13.65 -2.62 -14.35
C ILE A 285 -12.34 -3.17 -14.91
N VAL A 286 -12.09 -4.48 -14.82
CA VAL A 286 -10.82 -5.07 -15.28
C VAL A 286 -10.85 -5.18 -16.81
N PRO A 287 -9.82 -4.69 -17.53
CA PRO A 287 -9.76 -4.76 -18.99
C PRO A 287 -10.04 -6.16 -19.55
N SER A 288 -10.76 -6.19 -20.68
CA SER A 288 -11.21 -7.42 -21.35
C SER A 288 -10.77 -7.45 -22.80
N THR A 289 -10.03 -8.49 -23.17
CA THR A 289 -9.56 -8.71 -24.55
C THR A 289 -10.70 -8.95 -25.55
N LYS A 290 -11.94 -9.18 -25.09
CA LYS A 290 -13.11 -9.46 -25.95
C LYS A 290 -14.27 -8.46 -25.78
N GLY A 291 -14.05 -7.27 -25.23
CA GLY A 291 -15.09 -6.24 -25.06
C GLY A 291 -16.25 -6.57 -24.11
N ARG A 292 -16.38 -7.83 -23.67
CA ARG A 292 -17.37 -8.28 -22.68
C ARG A 292 -16.79 -8.15 -21.27
N ARG A 293 -17.47 -7.38 -20.42
CA ARG A 293 -17.23 -7.27 -18.97
C ARG A 293 -17.22 -8.68 -18.36
N SER A 294 -16.11 -9.10 -17.76
CA SER A 294 -15.96 -10.49 -17.30
C SER A 294 -16.44 -10.67 -15.86
N ARG A 295 -17.11 -11.80 -15.60
CA ARG A 295 -17.47 -12.26 -14.27
C ARG A 295 -16.23 -12.82 -13.58
N MET A 296 -15.72 -12.15 -12.54
CA MET A 296 -14.42 -12.48 -11.94
C MET A 296 -14.43 -13.75 -11.09
N ALA A 297 -15.59 -14.10 -10.52
CA ALA A 297 -15.76 -15.27 -9.67
C ALA A 297 -15.35 -16.59 -10.36
N THR A 298 -15.55 -16.74 -11.68
CA THR A 298 -15.19 -17.99 -12.38
C THR A 298 -13.68 -18.13 -12.62
N LEU A 299 -12.93 -17.02 -12.66
CA LEU A 299 -11.50 -17.02 -12.93
C LEU A 299 -10.68 -17.36 -11.69
N VAL A 300 -11.13 -16.93 -10.51
CA VAL A 300 -10.38 -17.10 -9.26
C VAL A 300 -10.75 -18.39 -8.51
N TRP A 301 -12.00 -18.87 -8.65
CA TRP A 301 -12.49 -20.05 -7.93
C TRP A 301 -11.72 -21.34 -8.23
N GLY A 302 -11.19 -21.49 -9.45
CA GLY A 302 -10.38 -22.65 -9.85
C GLY A 302 -9.10 -22.83 -9.03
N LYS A 303 -8.56 -21.76 -8.42
CA LYS A 303 -7.34 -21.80 -7.60
C LYS A 303 -7.59 -21.72 -6.09
N LEU A 304 -8.81 -21.37 -5.66
CA LEU A 304 -9.16 -21.20 -4.24
C LEU A 304 -8.99 -22.51 -3.44
N HIS A 305 -9.20 -23.68 -4.07
CA HIS A 305 -8.98 -24.99 -3.44
C HIS A 305 -7.53 -25.21 -2.99
N ARG A 306 -6.56 -24.57 -3.67
CA ARG A 306 -5.13 -24.68 -3.37
C ARG A 306 -4.70 -23.79 -2.19
N ILE A 307 -5.56 -22.88 -1.74
CA ILE A 307 -5.32 -22.01 -0.58
C ILE A 307 -5.70 -22.71 0.73
N GLN A 308 -6.66 -23.63 0.67
CA GLN A 308 -7.03 -24.49 1.81
C GLN A 308 -5.87 -25.39 2.28
N SER A 309 -4.78 -25.52 1.50
CA SER A 309 -3.59 -26.31 1.88
C SER A 309 -2.52 -25.51 2.67
N GLY A 310 -2.81 -24.27 3.10
CA GLY A 310 -1.95 -23.51 4.03
C GLY A 310 -0.96 -22.54 3.39
N PHE A 311 0.06 -22.11 4.14
CA PHE A 311 1.01 -21.02 3.81
C PHE A 311 1.71 -21.20 2.44
N SER A 312 2.11 -22.43 2.09
CA SER A 312 2.71 -22.73 0.78
C SER A 312 1.73 -22.52 -0.39
N GLY A 313 0.44 -22.76 -0.17
CA GLY A 313 -0.62 -22.54 -1.16
C GLY A 313 -0.80 -21.06 -1.53
N VAL A 314 -0.57 -20.15 -0.58
CA VAL A 314 -0.63 -18.69 -0.77
C VAL A 314 0.45 -18.21 -1.75
N PHE A 315 1.69 -18.66 -1.56
CA PHE A 315 2.80 -18.34 -2.47
C PHE A 315 2.67 -19.05 -3.82
N GLY A 316 2.07 -20.24 -3.85
CA GLY A 316 1.77 -20.96 -5.09
C GLY A 316 0.76 -20.29 -6.01
N LEU A 317 0.02 -19.28 -5.53
CA LEU A 317 -0.87 -18.44 -6.36
C LEU A 317 -0.10 -17.36 -7.11
N VAL A 318 1.01 -16.90 -6.54
CA VAL A 318 1.70 -15.69 -7.00
C VAL A 318 2.63 -16.05 -8.13
N ARG A 319 2.32 -15.55 -9.33
CA ARG A 319 3.15 -15.78 -10.51
C ARG A 319 4.28 -14.74 -10.57
N GLY A 320 5.47 -15.20 -10.95
CA GLY A 320 6.66 -14.34 -11.05
C GLY A 320 6.48 -13.13 -11.99
N SER A 321 5.73 -13.26 -13.08
CA SER A 321 5.46 -12.14 -14.00
C SER A 321 4.62 -11.03 -13.35
N THR A 322 3.54 -11.38 -12.64
CA THR A 322 2.72 -10.43 -11.87
C THR A 322 3.53 -9.72 -10.80
N TYR A 323 4.41 -10.48 -10.13
CA TYR A 323 5.33 -9.96 -9.13
C TYR A 323 6.26 -8.87 -9.71
N PHE A 324 6.91 -9.14 -10.85
CA PHE A 324 7.79 -8.15 -11.50
C PHE A 324 7.03 -6.90 -11.96
N TRP A 325 5.79 -7.05 -12.46
CA TRP A 325 4.99 -5.90 -12.87
C TRP A 325 4.55 -5.03 -11.69
N LEU A 326 4.22 -5.63 -10.55
CA LEU A 326 3.93 -4.90 -9.33
C LEU A 326 5.16 -4.18 -8.79
N TRP A 327 6.34 -4.82 -8.88
CA TRP A 327 7.60 -4.16 -8.56
C TRP A 327 7.83 -2.92 -9.42
N GLU A 328 7.65 -3.03 -10.74
CA GLU A 328 7.73 -1.91 -11.68
C GLU A 328 6.74 -0.78 -11.30
N LEU A 329 5.52 -1.14 -10.88
CA LEU A 329 4.50 -0.20 -10.43
C LEU A 329 4.91 0.52 -9.12
N HIS A 330 5.49 -0.20 -8.16
CA HIS A 330 5.98 0.39 -6.92
C HIS A 330 7.13 1.37 -7.17
N VAL A 331 8.06 1.06 -8.07
CA VAL A 331 9.13 1.98 -8.46
C VAL A 331 8.53 3.26 -9.07
N LYS A 332 7.56 3.14 -9.98
CA LYS A 332 6.87 4.31 -10.57
C LYS A 332 6.16 5.16 -9.51
N ARG A 333 5.50 4.53 -8.52
CA ARG A 333 4.86 5.23 -7.40
C ARG A 333 5.87 6.07 -6.62
N CYS A 334 7.00 5.47 -6.25
CA CYS A 334 8.02 6.14 -5.44
C CYS A 334 8.67 7.29 -6.19
N LEU A 335 8.96 7.11 -7.49
CA LEU A 335 9.45 8.20 -8.34
C LEU A 335 8.47 9.38 -8.42
N LEU A 336 7.17 9.09 -8.49
CA LEU A 336 6.14 10.14 -8.55
C LEU A 336 6.03 10.90 -7.22
N GLN A 337 6.05 10.19 -6.08
CA GLN A 337 6.05 10.81 -4.75
C GLN A 337 7.31 11.66 -4.53
N ALA A 338 8.49 11.14 -4.88
CA ALA A 338 9.74 11.88 -4.79
C ALA A 338 9.75 13.14 -5.68
N ALA A 339 9.10 13.10 -6.85
CA ALA A 339 8.94 14.27 -7.71
C ALA A 339 8.03 15.33 -7.07
N VAL A 340 6.91 14.92 -6.44
CA VAL A 340 6.02 15.84 -5.71
C VAL A 340 6.75 16.50 -4.56
N ASP A 341 7.47 15.71 -3.75
CA ASP A 341 8.22 16.23 -2.60
C ASP A 341 9.31 17.22 -3.05
N LEU A 342 9.97 16.96 -4.18
CA LEU A 342 10.96 17.87 -4.77
C LEU A 342 10.32 19.18 -5.22
N VAL A 343 9.16 19.13 -5.88
CA VAL A 343 8.41 20.33 -6.29
C VAL A 343 7.98 21.14 -5.07
N VAL A 344 7.45 20.48 -4.04
CA VAL A 344 7.05 21.11 -2.77
C VAL A 344 8.23 21.80 -2.10
N MET A 345 9.39 21.15 -2.04
CA MET A 345 10.62 21.72 -1.49
C MET A 345 11.09 22.94 -2.29
N PHE A 346 11.03 22.88 -3.63
CA PHE A 346 11.41 23.99 -4.50
C PHE A 346 10.48 25.19 -4.32
N VAL A 347 9.16 24.94 -4.30
CA VAL A 347 8.13 25.94 -4.06
C VAL A 347 8.30 26.58 -2.68
N GLY A 348 8.48 25.79 -1.62
CA GLY A 348 8.71 26.29 -0.26
C GLY A 348 9.95 27.19 -0.16
N ARG A 349 11.03 26.85 -0.87
CA ARG A 349 12.24 27.69 -0.93
C ARG A 349 12.03 28.99 -1.72
N ALA A 350 11.23 28.97 -2.78
CA ALA A 350 10.96 30.15 -3.59
C ALA A 350 10.06 31.18 -2.90
N PHE A 351 9.16 30.73 -2.01
CA PHE A 351 8.26 31.61 -1.25
C PHE A 351 8.80 32.02 0.13
N GLY A 352 9.87 31.37 0.62
CA GLY A 352 10.52 31.69 1.90
C GLY A 352 11.82 32.48 1.78
N GLY A 353 12.20 32.90 0.58
CA GLY A 353 13.44 33.65 0.29
C GLY A 353 13.23 35.15 0.13
#